data_AF-A0A6I4SPU9-F1
#
_entry.id   AF-A0A6I4SPU9-F1
#
_cell.length_a   1.000
_cell.length_b   1.000
_cell.length_c   1.000
_cell.angle_alpha   90.00
_cell.angle_beta   90.00
_cell.angle_gamma   90.00
#
_symmetry.space_group_name_H-M   'P 1'
#
loop_
_entity.id
_entity.type
_entity.pdbx_description
1 polymer ?
#
loop_
_entity_poly.entity_id
_entity_poly.type
_entity_poly.pdbx_seq_one_letter_code
_entity_poly.pdbx_strand_id
1 'polypeptide(L)'
;MGNPKDINQPIIEALYCEALLLADEVRQVFDLNPIRETGEAADKVRLAISVEGLRTTTRVMHVLAWLLNHRAYYSGELTEFQLRRHSKLPVDRPSEAGNLALLQQPTSALIQESEKLHARIARLDAAWRDRFEMRPAAILRLQERLNQMADYR
;
A
#
# COMPACT_ATOMS: atom_id res chain seq x y z
N MET A 1 -16.42 -11.31 19.64
CA MET A 1 -15.07 -10.72 19.72
C MET A 1 -14.41 -10.91 18.36
N GLY A 2 -14.21 -9.82 17.60
CA GLY A 2 -13.62 -9.88 16.27
C GLY A 2 -12.14 -10.29 16.36
N ASN A 3 -11.71 -11.16 15.45
CA ASN A 3 -10.33 -11.59 15.36
C ASN A 3 -9.47 -10.34 15.05
N PRO A 4 -8.36 -10.07 15.76
CA PRO A 4 -7.47 -8.91 15.47
C PRO A 4 -6.86 -8.91 14.05
N LYS A 5 -7.17 -9.92 13.23
CA LYS A 5 -6.78 -10.04 11.82
C LYS A 5 -7.81 -9.47 10.85
N ASP A 6 -9.02 -9.12 11.29
CA ASP A 6 -10.09 -8.67 10.39
C ASP A 6 -9.90 -7.22 9.98
N ILE A 7 -9.65 -7.01 8.68
CA ILE A 7 -9.69 -5.66 8.09
C ILE A 7 -11.12 -5.17 8.25
N ASN A 8 -11.26 -4.03 8.91
CA ASN A 8 -12.52 -3.36 9.14
C ASN A 8 -12.42 -1.89 8.71
N GLN A 9 -13.57 -1.27 8.51
CA GLN A 9 -13.67 0.10 8.03
C GLN A 9 -12.90 1.11 8.92
N PRO A 10 -12.96 1.07 10.27
CA PRO A 10 -12.18 1.98 11.10
C PRO A 10 -10.67 1.91 10.86
N ILE A 11 -10.10 0.71 10.66
CA ILE A 11 -8.68 0.54 10.36
C ILE A 11 -8.32 1.18 9.02
N ILE A 12 -9.17 1.01 7.99
CA ILE A 12 -8.96 1.60 6.67
C ILE A 12 -9.01 3.13 6.74
N GLU A 13 -9.99 3.71 7.43
CA GLU A 13 -10.10 5.16 7.59
C GLU A 13 -8.90 5.74 8.34
N ALA A 14 -8.45 5.09 9.41
CA ALA A 14 -7.26 5.53 10.15
C ALA A 14 -5.99 5.51 9.27
N LEU A 15 -5.78 4.43 8.51
CA LEU A 15 -4.66 4.30 7.57
C LEU A 15 -4.75 5.31 6.43
N TYR A 16 -5.97 5.64 5.97
CA TYR A 16 -6.19 6.64 4.93
C TYR A 16 -5.80 8.04 5.42
N CYS A 17 -6.19 8.43 6.63
CA CYS A 17 -5.74 9.68 7.23
C CYS A 17 -4.21 9.71 7.41
N GLU A 18 -3.61 8.63 7.92
CA GLU A 18 -2.15 8.48 8.06
C GLU A 18 -1.44 8.66 6.70
N ALA A 19 -1.96 8.02 5.65
CA ALA A 19 -1.42 8.12 4.30
C ALA A 19 -1.55 9.53 3.70
N LEU A 20 -2.65 10.23 3.96
CA LEU A 20 -2.85 11.61 3.50
C LEU A 20 -1.88 12.60 4.17
N LEU A 21 -1.65 12.46 5.48
CA LEU A 21 -0.67 13.27 6.20
C LEU A 21 0.74 13.03 5.65
N LEU A 22 1.12 11.76 5.49
CA LEU A 22 2.40 11.39 4.91
C LEU A 22 2.55 11.93 3.47
N ALA A 23 1.48 11.87 2.67
CA ALA A 23 1.49 12.40 1.31
C ALA A 23 1.76 13.92 1.27
N ASP A 24 1.18 14.67 2.20
CA ASP A 24 1.43 16.11 2.27
C ASP A 24 2.87 16.41 2.72
N GLU A 25 3.41 15.69 3.70
CA GLU A 25 4.81 15.81 4.11
C GLU A 25 5.79 15.49 2.97
N VAL A 26 5.54 14.40 2.23
CA VAL A 26 6.31 14.02 1.04
C VAL A 26 6.28 15.12 -0.01
N ARG A 27 5.10 15.67 -0.29
CA ARG A 27 4.94 16.80 -1.22
C ARG A 27 5.75 18.02 -0.76
N GLN A 28 5.69 18.38 0.52
CA GLN A 28 6.44 19.51 1.06
C GLN A 28 7.96 19.31 0.92
N VAL A 29 8.47 18.10 1.18
CA VAL A 29 9.91 17.83 1.12
C VAL A 29 10.43 17.80 -0.32
N PHE A 30 9.74 17.12 -1.23
CA PHE A 30 10.26 16.86 -2.58
C PHE A 30 9.88 17.92 -3.63
N ASP A 31 8.76 18.64 -3.49
CA ASP A 31 8.37 19.66 -4.48
C ASP A 31 8.94 21.06 -4.18
N LEU A 32 9.19 21.38 -2.90
CA LEU A 32 9.47 22.78 -2.49
C LEU A 32 10.96 23.10 -2.26
N ASN A 33 11.86 22.13 -2.33
CA ASN A 33 13.28 22.32 -1.93
C ASN A 33 14.26 22.07 -3.09
N PRO A 34 14.40 23.00 -4.05
CA PRO A 34 15.45 22.92 -5.05
C PRO A 34 16.82 23.18 -4.39
N ILE A 35 17.76 22.23 -4.54
CA ILE A 35 19.16 22.44 -4.15
C ILE A 35 19.78 23.50 -5.08
N ARG A 36 20.18 24.63 -4.50
CA ARG A 36 20.78 25.76 -5.24
C ARG A 36 22.31 25.69 -5.33
N GLU A 37 22.91 24.75 -4.61
CA GLU A 37 24.36 24.54 -4.57
C GLU A 37 24.85 23.85 -5.85
N THR A 38 26.08 24.19 -6.27
CA THR A 38 26.72 23.67 -7.48
C THR A 38 27.97 22.85 -7.13
N GLY A 39 28.27 21.83 -7.95
CA GLY A 39 29.44 20.96 -7.78
C GLY A 39 29.07 19.48 -7.62
N GLU A 40 30.05 18.59 -7.84
CA GLU A 40 29.81 17.13 -7.91
C GLU A 40 29.09 16.54 -6.69
N ALA A 41 29.38 17.05 -5.49
CA ALA A 41 28.69 16.60 -4.28
C ALA A 41 27.20 17.01 -4.29
N ALA A 42 26.90 18.26 -4.67
CA ALA A 42 25.53 18.74 -4.79
C ALA A 42 24.75 18.01 -5.90
N ASP A 43 25.44 17.65 -7.01
CA ASP A 43 24.87 16.85 -8.09
C ASP A 43 24.44 15.46 -7.62
N LYS A 44 25.28 14.78 -6.81
CA LYS A 44 24.95 13.49 -6.21
C LYS A 44 23.74 13.57 -5.28
N VAL A 45 23.66 14.61 -4.45
CA VAL A 45 22.50 14.81 -3.56
C VAL A 45 21.24 15.10 -4.37
N ARG A 46 21.30 15.92 -5.43
CA ARG A 46 20.15 16.16 -6.32
C ARG A 46 19.64 14.91 -7.01
N LEU A 47 20.56 14.04 -7.46
CA LEU A 47 20.19 12.76 -8.03
C LEU A 47 19.51 11.86 -6.98
N ALA A 48 20.08 11.75 -5.79
CA ALA A 48 19.50 10.99 -4.68
C ALA A 48 18.10 11.49 -4.32
N ILE A 49 17.90 12.82 -4.18
CA ILE A 49 16.57 13.41 -3.92
C ILE A 49 15.59 13.07 -5.03
N SER A 50 15.99 13.21 -6.29
CA SER A 50 15.11 12.93 -7.44
C SER A 50 14.67 11.46 -7.47
N VAL A 51 15.63 10.54 -7.29
CA VAL A 51 15.37 9.09 -7.33
C VAL A 51 14.49 8.66 -6.15
N GLU A 52 14.86 9.03 -4.93
CA GLU A 52 14.11 8.65 -3.73
C GLU A 52 12.76 9.37 -3.65
N GLY A 53 12.66 10.61 -4.14
CA GLY A 53 11.42 11.37 -4.21
C GLY A 53 10.39 10.73 -5.14
N LEU A 54 10.79 10.34 -6.35
CA LEU A 54 9.91 9.64 -7.28
C LEU A 54 9.46 8.28 -6.73
N ARG A 55 10.38 7.55 -6.10
CA ARG A 55 10.08 6.26 -5.46
C ARG A 55 9.06 6.43 -4.33
N THR A 56 9.28 7.41 -3.46
CA THR A 56 8.43 7.69 -2.30
C THR A 56 7.04 8.14 -2.73
N THR A 57 6.93 9.07 -3.68
CA THR A 57 5.64 9.54 -4.21
C THR A 57 4.85 8.41 -4.88
N THR A 58 5.53 7.57 -5.68
CA THR A 58 4.91 6.39 -6.30
C THR A 58 4.40 5.41 -5.25
N ARG A 59 5.19 5.14 -4.20
CA ARG A 59 4.80 4.28 -3.07
C ARG A 59 3.57 4.81 -2.35
N VAL A 60 3.54 6.10 -2.02
CA VAL A 60 2.41 6.76 -1.38
C VAL A 60 1.16 6.70 -2.27
N MET A 61 1.32 6.93 -3.58
CA MET A 61 0.21 6.82 -4.53
C MET A 61 -0.37 5.40 -4.57
N HIS A 62 0.46 4.36 -4.59
CA HIS A 62 0.00 2.97 -4.53
C HIS A 62 -0.76 2.67 -3.24
N VAL A 63 -0.26 3.18 -2.10
CA VAL A 63 -0.93 3.06 -0.80
C VAL A 63 -2.30 3.74 -0.83
N LEU A 64 -2.38 4.99 -1.30
CA LEU A 64 -3.63 5.74 -1.39
C LEU A 64 -4.64 5.07 -2.31
N ALA A 65 -4.21 4.60 -3.49
CA ALA A 65 -5.07 3.90 -4.43
C ALA A 65 -5.67 2.62 -3.81
N TRP A 66 -4.85 1.86 -3.09
CA TRP A 66 -5.31 0.65 -2.38
C TRP A 66 -6.35 1.00 -1.31
N LEU A 67 -6.09 2.04 -0.51
CA LEU A 67 -6.98 2.49 0.57
C LEU A 67 -8.31 3.03 0.00
N LEU A 68 -8.28 3.82 -1.06
CA LEU A 68 -9.48 4.35 -1.72
C LEU A 68 -10.37 3.24 -2.26
N ASN A 69 -9.80 2.21 -2.89
CA ASN A 69 -10.55 1.04 -3.32
C ASN A 69 -11.24 0.34 -2.14
N HIS A 70 -10.55 0.20 -1.00
CA HIS A 70 -11.16 -0.40 0.19
C HIS A 70 -12.26 0.47 0.80
N ARG A 71 -12.10 1.80 0.81
CA ARG A 71 -13.15 2.73 1.25
C ARG A 71 -14.40 2.61 0.39
N ALA A 72 -14.23 2.59 -0.94
CA ALA A 72 -15.33 2.41 -1.88
C ALA A 72 -16.03 1.05 -1.71
N TYR A 73 -15.31 -0.01 -1.33
CA TYR A 73 -15.93 -1.28 -0.96
C TYR A 73 -16.77 -1.17 0.32
N TYR A 74 -16.27 -0.53 1.37
CA TYR A 74 -17.02 -0.36 2.62
C TYR A 74 -18.20 0.60 2.50
N SER A 75 -18.18 1.56 1.57
CA SER A 75 -19.33 2.41 1.24
C SER A 75 -20.37 1.72 0.34
N GLY A 76 -20.06 0.53 -0.18
CA GLY A 76 -20.93 -0.22 -1.10
C GLY A 76 -20.85 0.22 -2.56
N GLU A 77 -19.92 1.12 -2.91
CA GLU A 77 -19.66 1.56 -4.29
C GLU A 77 -18.90 0.51 -5.12
N LEU A 78 -18.10 -0.34 -4.47
CA LEU A 78 -17.43 -1.46 -5.10
C LEU A 78 -17.93 -2.80 -4.54
N THR A 79 -18.19 -3.74 -5.45
CA THR A 79 -18.39 -5.14 -5.09
C THR A 79 -17.07 -5.79 -4.66
N GLU A 80 -17.15 -6.89 -3.91
CA GLU A 80 -15.98 -7.68 -3.53
C GLU A 80 -15.18 -8.15 -4.76
N PHE A 81 -15.87 -8.54 -5.83
CA PHE A 81 -15.24 -8.98 -7.08
C PHE A 81 -14.45 -7.85 -7.75
N GLN A 82 -15.04 -6.66 -7.84
CA GLN A 82 -14.34 -5.48 -8.39
C GLN A 82 -13.15 -5.11 -7.50
N LEU A 83 -13.32 -5.14 -6.18
CA LEU A 83 -12.22 -4.87 -5.25
C LEU A 83 -11.05 -5.82 -5.52
N ARG A 84 -11.25 -7.14 -5.55
CA ARG A 84 -10.18 -8.12 -5.81
C ARG A 84 -9.37 -7.84 -7.08
N ARG A 85 -10.07 -7.42 -8.15
CA ARG A 85 -9.47 -7.11 -9.45
C ARG A 85 -8.63 -5.83 -9.42
N HIS A 86 -9.03 -4.85 -8.63
CA HIS A 86 -8.45 -3.50 -8.66
C HIS A 86 -7.59 -3.14 -7.44
N SER A 87 -7.65 -3.92 -6.35
CA SER A 87 -6.98 -3.62 -5.07
C SER A 87 -5.71 -4.43 -4.82
N LYS A 88 -4.95 -4.81 -5.85
CA LYS A 88 -3.63 -5.43 -5.63
C LYS A 88 -2.62 -4.35 -5.36
N LEU A 89 -2.05 -4.35 -4.16
CA LEU A 89 -0.94 -3.44 -3.85
C LEU A 89 0.29 -3.86 -4.68
N PRO A 90 0.84 -2.97 -5.52
CA PRO A 90 2.09 -3.25 -6.21
C PRO A 90 3.24 -3.50 -5.23
N VAL A 91 4.16 -4.38 -5.61
CA VAL A 91 5.38 -4.64 -4.83
C VAL A 91 6.19 -3.34 -4.76
N ASP A 92 6.64 -2.99 -3.56
CA ASP A 92 7.47 -1.82 -3.37
C ASP A 92 8.90 -2.06 -3.84
N ARG A 93 9.55 -0.99 -4.30
CA ARG A 93 10.99 -0.98 -4.53
C ARG A 93 11.66 -0.35 -3.31
N PRO A 94 12.57 -1.06 -2.63
CA PRO A 94 13.25 -0.52 -1.45
C PRO A 94 14.12 0.68 -1.83
N SER A 95 14.27 1.61 -0.89
CA SER A 95 15.19 2.72 -1.02
C SER A 95 16.66 2.29 -0.98
N GLU A 96 17.53 3.04 -1.67
CA GLU A 96 18.94 2.66 -1.80
C GLU A 96 19.75 3.25 -0.65
N ALA A 97 20.44 2.40 0.11
CA ALA A 97 21.21 2.82 1.27
C ALA A 97 22.24 3.91 0.95
N GLY A 98 22.86 3.85 -0.24
CA GLY A 98 23.78 4.87 -0.72
C GLY A 98 23.13 6.24 -0.92
N ASN A 99 21.90 6.27 -1.45
CA ASN A 99 21.15 7.52 -1.59
C ASN A 99 20.72 8.06 -0.23
N LEU A 100 20.17 7.21 0.65
CA LEU A 100 19.73 7.61 1.99
C LEU A 100 20.86 8.21 2.84
N ALA A 101 22.10 7.73 2.66
CA ALA A 101 23.27 8.27 3.34
C ALA A 101 23.66 9.68 2.88
N LEU A 102 23.22 10.12 1.69
CA LEU A 102 23.46 11.45 1.16
C LEU A 102 22.38 12.47 1.57
N LEU A 103 21.24 11.99 2.06
CA LEU A 103 20.09 12.82 2.39
C LEU A 103 20.13 13.31 3.84
N GLN A 104 19.47 14.44 4.09
CA GLN A 104 19.26 14.93 5.45
C GLN A 104 18.42 13.93 6.24
N GLN A 105 18.69 13.82 7.54
CA GLN A 105 18.01 12.87 8.42
C GLN A 105 16.46 12.95 8.32
N PRO A 106 15.83 14.14 8.27
CA PRO A 106 14.37 14.21 8.19
C PRO A 106 13.82 13.61 6.88
N THR A 107 14.51 13.82 5.77
CA THR A 107 14.15 13.25 4.46
C THR A 107 14.27 11.73 4.48
N SER A 108 15.38 11.20 5.01
CA SER A 108 15.59 9.75 5.13
C SER A 108 14.56 9.10 6.06
N ALA A 109 14.20 9.77 7.16
CA ALA A 109 13.15 9.30 8.07
C ALA A 109 11.79 9.25 7.37
N LEU A 110 11.42 10.30 6.63
CA LEU A 110 10.17 10.35 5.87
C LEU A 110 10.06 9.22 4.82
N ILE A 111 11.16 8.93 4.12
CA ILE A 111 11.23 7.81 3.19
C ILE A 111 10.98 6.49 3.93
N GLN A 112 11.62 6.26 5.08
CA GLN A 112 11.44 5.05 5.87
C GLN A 112 10.02 4.92 6.43
N GLU A 113 9.38 6.01 6.84
CA GLU A 113 7.97 5.99 7.27
C GLU A 113 7.05 5.55 6.13
N SER A 114 7.31 6.01 4.89
CA SER A 114 6.56 5.54 3.73
C SER A 114 6.76 4.04 3.44
N GLU A 115 7.97 3.51 3.63
CA GLU A 115 8.26 2.07 3.51
C GLU A 115 7.53 1.26 4.57
N LYS A 116 7.53 1.73 5.84
CA LYS A 116 6.81 1.07 6.94
C LYS A 116 5.31 1.04 6.68
N LEU A 117 4.72 2.13 6.21
CA LEU A 117 3.31 2.21 5.88
C LEU A 117 2.96 1.25 4.74
N HIS A 118 3.74 1.25 3.65
CA HIS A 118 3.55 0.30 2.55
C HIS A 118 3.63 -1.15 3.04
N ALA A 119 4.67 -1.50 3.80
CA ALA A 119 4.84 -2.85 4.34
C ALA A 119 3.68 -3.27 5.26
N ARG A 120 3.15 -2.34 6.06
CA ARG A 120 1.95 -2.58 6.88
C ARG A 120 0.74 -2.88 6.00
N ILE A 121 0.50 -2.11 4.94
CA ILE A 121 -0.62 -2.34 4.02
C ILE A 121 -0.42 -3.60 3.19
N ALA A 122 0.80 -3.94 2.78
CA ALA A 122 1.11 -5.18 2.08
C ALA A 122 0.74 -6.41 2.92
N ARG A 123 1.03 -6.39 4.23
CA ARG A 123 0.59 -7.45 5.15
C ARG A 123 -0.93 -7.56 5.26
N LEU A 124 -1.62 -6.42 5.24
CA LEU A 124 -3.08 -6.39 5.23
C LEU A 124 -3.65 -6.94 3.92
N ASP A 125 -3.13 -6.51 2.77
CA ASP A 125 -3.52 -7.01 1.44
C ASP A 125 -3.37 -8.53 1.34
N ALA A 126 -2.23 -9.08 1.79
CA ALA A 126 -2.00 -10.52 1.83
C ALA A 126 -3.02 -11.24 2.74
N ALA A 127 -3.19 -10.79 3.99
CA ALA A 127 -4.14 -11.41 4.92
C ALA A 127 -5.60 -11.32 4.44
N TRP A 128 -5.95 -10.26 3.70
CA TRP A 128 -7.25 -10.13 3.06
C TRP A 128 -7.40 -11.16 1.94
N ARG A 129 -6.45 -11.23 1.01
CA ARG A 129 -6.47 -12.16 -0.13
C ARG A 129 -6.54 -13.62 0.31
N ASP A 130 -5.79 -14.02 1.33
CA ASP A 130 -5.78 -15.39 1.84
C ASP A 130 -7.18 -15.85 2.30
N ARG A 131 -7.92 -14.98 3.02
CA ARG A 131 -9.32 -15.29 3.42
C ARG A 131 -10.22 -15.54 2.22
N PHE A 132 -9.96 -14.82 1.14
CA PHE A 132 -10.75 -14.82 -0.06
C PHE A 132 -10.39 -15.91 -1.05
N GLU A 133 -9.25 -16.57 -0.92
CA GLU A 133 -8.97 -17.84 -1.60
C GLU A 133 -9.58 -19.02 -0.84
N MET A 134 -9.65 -18.92 0.50
CA MET A 134 -10.24 -19.96 1.35
C MET A 134 -11.76 -20.10 1.17
N ARG A 135 -12.50 -18.99 0.99
CA ARG A 135 -13.97 -18.98 0.77
C ARG A 135 -14.43 -19.65 -0.55
N PRO A 136 -13.91 -19.31 -1.74
CA PRO A 136 -14.27 -19.94 -3.01
C PRO A 136 -14.01 -21.45 -3.00
N ALA A 137 -12.86 -21.88 -2.46
CA ALA A 137 -12.54 -23.30 -2.35
C ALA A 137 -13.52 -24.06 -1.44
N ALA A 138 -14.11 -23.40 -0.43
CA ALA A 138 -15.15 -24.01 0.41
C ALA A 138 -16.50 -24.11 -0.32
N ILE A 139 -16.86 -23.10 -1.12
CA ILE A 139 -18.11 -23.09 -1.91
C ILE A 139 -18.04 -24.13 -3.03
N LEU A 140 -16.92 -24.24 -3.75
CA LEU A 140 -16.70 -25.25 -4.78
C LEU A 140 -16.83 -26.66 -4.19
N ARG A 141 -16.17 -26.93 -3.06
CA ARG A 141 -16.29 -28.21 -2.34
C ARG A 141 -17.72 -28.51 -1.88
N LEU A 142 -18.49 -27.50 -1.50
CA LEU A 142 -19.89 -27.68 -1.13
C LEU A 142 -20.75 -28.02 -2.37
N GLN A 143 -20.54 -27.35 -3.50
CA GLN A 143 -21.24 -27.61 -4.75
C GLN A 143 -20.95 -29.03 -5.28
N GLU A 144 -19.68 -29.47 -5.24
CA GLU A 144 -19.29 -30.84 -5.60
C GLU A 144 -20.02 -31.89 -4.75
N ARG A 145 -20.13 -31.68 -3.43
CA ARG A 145 -20.85 -32.59 -2.53
C ARG A 145 -22.35 -32.63 -2.82
N LEU A 146 -22.96 -31.48 -3.12
CA LEU A 146 -24.39 -31.41 -3.45
C LEU A 146 -24.71 -32.12 -4.76
N ASN A 147 -23.86 -31.97 -5.78
CA ASN A 147 -24.02 -32.70 -7.05
C ASN A 147 -23.84 -34.22 -6.86
N GLN A 148 -22.84 -34.66 -6.10
CA GLN A 148 -22.65 -36.09 -5.79
C GLN A 148 -23.85 -36.72 -5.05
N MET A 149 -24.56 -35.95 -4.22
CA MET A 149 -25.78 -36.40 -3.55
C MET A 149 -27.01 -36.41 -4.46
N ALA A 150 -27.04 -35.55 -5.48
CA ALA A 150 -28.12 -35.50 -6.47
C ALA A 150 -28.04 -36.66 -7.47
N ASP A 151 -26.83 -37.11 -7.82
CA ASP A 151 -26.59 -38.25 -8.72
C ASP A 151 -26.87 -39.64 -8.07
N TYR A 152 -27.14 -39.69 -6.77
CA TYR A 152 -27.43 -40.93 -6.03
C TYR A 152 -28.93 -41.19 -5.81
N ARG A 153 -29.81 -40.54 -6.58
CA ARG A 153 -31.27 -40.71 -6.60
C ARG A 153 -31.76 -41.18 -7.96
#